data_AF-A0A2V9G609-F1
#
_entry.id   AF-A0A2V9G609-F1
#
_cell.length_a   1.000
_cell.length_b   1.000
_cell.length_c   1.000
_cell.angle_alpha   90.00
_cell.angle_beta   90.00
_cell.angle_gamma   90.00
#
_symmetry.space_group_name_H-M   'P 1'
#
loop_
_entity.id
_entity.type
_entity.pdbx_description
1 polymer ?
#
loop_
_entity_poly.entity_id
_entity_poly.type
_entity_poly.pdbx_seq_one_letter_code
_entity_poly.pdbx_strand_id
1 'polypeptide(L)'
;GGPIQKSNVLGPPDLVAPLNLAPIIAENPRISPIRFEWKPVQDAVSYTLRISTTAMFTKTVKEAPVRGTAVEISGLDPGDYFWSVTATDGKKQTSEVSEIFKFTLVALGKTQEMLLEIEATQLHGHVAEILGHTEPGAALIVNGQSVPNVAPDGAFRHFTEPLD
;
A
#
# COMPACT_ATOMS: atom_id res chain seq x y z
N GLY A 1 32.50 -41.23 -25.96
CA GLY A 1 31.90 -40.30 -24.98
C GLY A 1 30.45 -40.64 -24.85
N GLY A 2 29.98 -40.96 -23.63
CA GLY A 2 28.56 -41.21 -23.39
C GLY A 2 27.74 -39.93 -23.60
N PRO A 3 26.47 -40.04 -24.04
CA PRO A 3 25.63 -38.87 -24.21
C PRO A 3 25.40 -38.19 -22.86
N ILE A 4 25.70 -36.89 -22.79
CA ILE A 4 25.34 -36.04 -21.65
C ILE A 4 23.82 -35.97 -21.62
N GLN A 5 23.21 -36.66 -20.66
CA GLN A 5 21.80 -36.43 -20.32
C GLN A 5 21.73 -35.02 -19.73
N LYS A 6 21.15 -34.07 -20.47
CA LYS A 6 20.72 -32.80 -19.87
C LYS A 6 19.71 -33.16 -18.77
N SER A 7 20.11 -32.99 -17.52
CA SER A 7 19.18 -33.06 -16.39
C SER A 7 18.10 -32.00 -16.63
N ASN A 8 16.86 -32.42 -16.87
CA ASN A 8 15.72 -31.53 -17.03
C ASN A 8 15.29 -30.99 -15.66
N VAL A 9 16.13 -30.13 -15.08
CA VAL A 9 15.86 -29.46 -13.80
C VAL A 9 15.03 -28.22 -14.09
N LEU A 10 13.94 -28.04 -13.34
CA LEU A 10 13.11 -26.83 -13.42
C LEU A 10 13.95 -25.58 -13.12
N GLY A 11 13.86 -24.58 -13.99
CA GLY A 11 14.37 -23.25 -13.68
C GLY A 11 13.54 -22.56 -12.58
N PRO A 12 14.13 -21.63 -11.81
CA PRO A 12 13.35 -20.81 -10.89
C PRO A 12 12.36 -19.90 -11.65
N PRO A 13 11.18 -19.60 -11.08
CA PRO A 13 10.25 -18.65 -11.69
C PRO A 13 10.79 -17.21 -11.72
N ASP A 14 10.60 -16.51 -12.84
CA ASP A 14 10.83 -15.05 -12.92
C ASP A 14 9.65 -14.30 -12.31
N LEU A 15 9.90 -13.41 -11.36
CA LEU A 15 8.86 -12.62 -10.70
C LEU A 15 8.41 -11.43 -11.55
N VAL A 16 7.10 -11.15 -11.58
CA VAL A 16 6.49 -10.07 -12.39
C VAL A 16 5.85 -9.01 -11.51
N ALA A 17 5.05 -9.40 -10.52
CA ALA A 17 4.38 -8.45 -9.62
C ALA A 17 4.16 -9.08 -8.23
N PRO A 18 4.24 -8.29 -7.13
CA PRO A 18 4.74 -6.92 -7.06
C PRO A 18 6.22 -6.79 -7.44
N LEU A 19 6.62 -5.68 -8.09
CA LEU A 19 8.02 -5.45 -8.46
C LEU A 19 8.91 -5.32 -7.21
N ASN A 20 10.21 -5.59 -7.36
CA ASN A 20 11.15 -5.44 -6.27
C ASN A 20 11.21 -3.97 -5.81
N LEU A 21 11.14 -3.78 -4.49
CA LEU A 21 11.06 -2.50 -3.78
C LEU A 21 9.81 -1.66 -4.10
N ALA A 22 8.75 -2.26 -4.66
CA ALA A 22 7.54 -1.52 -5.00
C ALA A 22 6.75 -1.07 -3.74
N PRO A 23 6.29 0.19 -3.69
CA PRO A 23 5.26 0.62 -2.76
C PRO A 23 3.88 0.22 -3.28
N ILE A 24 3.05 -0.38 -2.43
CA ILE A 24 1.65 -0.69 -2.70
C ILE A 24 0.81 0.12 -1.72
N ILE A 25 -0.04 1.00 -2.26
CA ILE A 25 -0.92 1.86 -1.46
C ILE A 25 -2.34 1.30 -1.54
N ALA A 26 -2.96 1.09 -0.38
CA ALA A 26 -4.32 0.57 -0.29
C ALA A 26 -5.12 1.33 0.77
N GLU A 27 -6.37 1.70 0.48
CA GLU A 27 -7.27 2.36 1.45
C GLU A 27 -7.47 1.54 2.71
N ASN A 28 -7.65 0.22 2.55
CA ASN A 28 -7.73 -0.72 3.65
C ASN A 28 -6.84 -1.95 3.36
N PRO A 29 -5.57 -1.92 3.78
CA PRO A 29 -4.59 -2.96 3.48
C PRO A 29 -5.01 -4.37 3.90
N ARG A 30 -5.74 -4.51 5.02
CA ARG A 30 -6.18 -5.82 5.52
C ARG A 30 -7.13 -6.54 4.58
N ILE A 31 -7.95 -5.82 3.81
CA ILE A 31 -8.95 -6.43 2.91
C ILE A 31 -8.60 -6.28 1.43
N SER A 32 -7.71 -5.34 1.09
CA SER A 32 -7.33 -5.08 -0.30
C SER A 32 -6.50 -6.25 -0.85
N PRO A 33 -6.92 -6.88 -1.96
CA PRO A 33 -6.17 -7.97 -2.55
C PRO A 33 -4.88 -7.45 -3.21
N ILE A 34 -3.76 -8.10 -2.91
CA ILE A 34 -2.50 -7.88 -3.59
C ILE A 34 -2.30 -9.01 -4.60
N ARG A 35 -2.14 -8.64 -5.87
CA ARG A 35 -1.86 -9.58 -6.95
C ARG A 35 -0.38 -9.94 -6.99
N PHE A 36 -0.10 -11.23 -6.86
CA PHE A 36 1.22 -11.82 -7.09
C PHE A 36 1.22 -12.51 -8.44
N GLU A 37 2.27 -12.30 -9.24
CA GLU A 37 2.39 -12.81 -10.60
C GLU A 37 3.85 -13.13 -10.95
N TRP A 38 4.06 -14.20 -11.71
CA TRP A 38 5.37 -14.67 -12.19
C TRP A 38 5.24 -15.26 -13.60
N LYS A 39 6.36 -15.49 -14.29
CA LYS A 39 6.37 -16.16 -15.60
C LYS A 39 6.19 -17.67 -15.45
N PRO A 40 5.54 -18.33 -16.42
CA PRO A 40 5.47 -19.79 -16.43
C PRO A 40 6.86 -20.42 -16.57
N VAL A 41 7.11 -21.47 -15.79
CA VAL A 41 8.28 -22.33 -15.92
C VAL A 41 7.90 -23.54 -16.77
N GLN A 42 8.73 -23.88 -17.76
CA GLN A 42 8.52 -25.05 -18.60
C GLN A 42 8.46 -26.33 -17.74
N ASP A 43 7.53 -27.23 -18.05
CA ASP A 43 7.26 -28.50 -17.34
C ASP A 43 6.70 -28.37 -15.91
N ALA A 44 6.50 -27.14 -15.40
CA ALA A 44 5.86 -26.92 -14.11
C ALA A 44 4.34 -27.16 -14.19
N VAL A 45 3.80 -27.87 -13.19
CA VAL A 45 2.35 -28.16 -13.04
C VAL A 45 1.72 -27.39 -11.88
N SER A 46 2.54 -26.85 -10.98
CA SER A 46 2.11 -25.99 -9.87
C SER A 46 3.26 -25.14 -9.35
N TYR A 47 2.92 -24.15 -8.53
CA TYR A 47 3.85 -23.25 -7.87
C TYR A 47 3.51 -23.12 -6.39
N THR A 48 4.49 -22.71 -5.59
CA THR A 48 4.29 -22.34 -4.19
C THR A 48 4.76 -20.90 -3.99
N LEU A 49 3.82 -20.01 -3.69
CA LEU A 49 4.11 -18.63 -3.26
C LEU A 49 4.40 -18.63 -1.76
N ARG A 50 5.50 -17.99 -1.35
CA ARG A 50 5.81 -17.69 0.05
C ARG A 50 5.90 -16.18 0.25
N ILE A 51 5.32 -15.69 1.35
CA ILE A 51 5.37 -14.29 1.78
C ILE A 51 5.84 -14.26 3.24
N SER A 52 6.78 -13.36 3.55
CA SER A 52 7.35 -13.20 4.88
C SER A 52 7.57 -11.74 5.23
N THR A 53 7.59 -11.41 6.52
CA THR A 53 8.04 -10.09 7.01
C THR A 53 9.56 -10.02 7.21
N THR A 54 10.31 -11.08 6.88
CA THR A 54 11.78 -11.10 7.00
C THR A 54 12.42 -11.66 5.72
N ALA A 55 13.58 -11.11 5.33
CA ALA A 55 14.28 -11.51 4.10
C ALA A 55 14.73 -12.99 4.13
N MET A 56 15.02 -13.52 5.32
CA MET A 56 15.42 -14.92 5.52
C MET A 56 14.23 -15.87 5.71
N PHE A 57 12.99 -15.38 5.53
CA PHE A 57 11.75 -16.16 5.68
C PHE A 57 11.55 -16.81 7.08
N THR A 58 12.21 -16.29 8.12
CA THR A 58 12.07 -16.74 9.52
C THR A 58 10.70 -16.45 10.11
N LYS A 59 9.94 -15.50 9.52
CA LYS A 59 8.56 -15.19 9.89
C LYS A 59 7.66 -15.21 8.66
N THR A 60 7.32 -16.42 8.20
CA THR A 60 6.41 -16.61 7.05
C THR A 60 5.00 -16.23 7.46
N VAL A 61 4.37 -15.33 6.71
CA VAL A 61 2.97 -14.90 6.93
C VAL A 61 1.99 -15.62 6.02
N LYS A 62 2.43 -16.06 4.84
CA LYS A 62 1.61 -16.82 3.91
C LYS A 62 2.47 -17.80 3.13
N GLU A 63 1.92 -18.98 2.93
CA GLU A 63 2.40 -19.97 1.97
C GLU A 63 1.18 -20.51 1.22
N ALA A 64 1.21 -20.50 -0.11
CA ALA A 64 0.05 -20.82 -0.93
C ALA A 64 0.45 -21.65 -2.17
N PRO A 65 -0.15 -22.84 -2.37
CA PRO A 65 -0.02 -23.57 -3.63
C PRO A 65 -0.89 -22.92 -4.70
N VAL A 66 -0.35 -22.75 -5.91
CA VAL A 66 -1.00 -22.07 -7.03
C VAL A 66 -0.82 -22.91 -8.29
N ARG A 67 -1.92 -23.20 -9.00
CA ARG A 67 -1.87 -23.95 -10.27
C ARG A 67 -1.57 -23.08 -11.49
N GLY A 68 -1.94 -21.80 -11.42
CA GLY A 68 -1.62 -20.80 -12.43
C GLY A 68 -0.33 -20.05 -12.10
N THR A 69 -0.13 -18.93 -12.79
CA THR A 69 1.04 -18.06 -12.61
C THR A 69 0.73 -16.76 -11.89
N ALA A 70 -0.46 -16.67 -11.28
CA ALA A 70 -0.88 -15.53 -10.48
C ALA A 70 -1.85 -15.94 -9.38
N VAL A 71 -1.87 -15.17 -8.28
CA VAL A 71 -2.79 -15.32 -7.16
C VAL A 71 -3.01 -13.98 -6.46
N GLU A 72 -4.20 -13.75 -5.93
CA GLU A 72 -4.51 -12.59 -5.09
C GLU A 72 -4.49 -12.97 -3.61
N ILE A 73 -3.81 -12.17 -2.79
CA ILE A 73 -3.69 -12.36 -1.35
C ILE A 73 -4.18 -11.10 -0.63
N SER A 74 -5.21 -11.26 0.21
CA SER A 74 -5.65 -10.26 1.19
C SER A 74 -5.22 -10.69 2.60
N GLY A 75 -5.49 -9.85 3.60
CA GLY A 75 -5.21 -10.15 5.01
C GLY A 75 -3.82 -9.70 5.48
N LEU A 76 -3.12 -8.89 4.69
CA LEU A 76 -1.81 -8.35 5.05
C LEU A 76 -1.96 -7.02 5.78
N ASP A 77 -1.12 -6.82 6.79
CA ASP A 77 -1.04 -5.57 7.54
C ASP A 77 -0.12 -4.57 6.83
N PRO A 78 -0.24 -3.26 7.07
CA PRO A 78 0.75 -2.30 6.59
C PRO A 78 2.15 -2.70 7.07
N GLY A 79 3.13 -2.70 6.17
CA GLY A 79 4.51 -3.08 6.50
C GLY A 79 5.33 -3.58 5.32
N ASP A 80 6.55 -4.01 5.64
CA ASP A 80 7.49 -4.58 4.68
C ASP A 80 7.31 -6.09 4.54
N TYR A 81 7.32 -6.56 3.28
CA TYR A 81 7.18 -7.96 2.93
C TYR A 81 8.23 -8.39 1.91
N PHE A 82 8.60 -9.67 2.02
CA PHE A 82 9.47 -10.39 1.10
C PHE A 82 8.67 -11.54 0.52
N TRP A 83 8.79 -11.79 -0.77
CA TRP A 83 8.09 -12.88 -1.42
C TRP A 83 8.96 -13.59 -2.44
N SER A 84 8.68 -14.88 -2.61
CA SER A 84 9.35 -15.76 -3.53
C SER A 84 8.41 -16.86 -4.01
N VAL A 85 8.78 -17.49 -5.12
CA VAL A 85 8.01 -18.57 -5.74
C VAL A 85 8.94 -19.73 -6.09
N THR A 86 8.47 -20.96 -5.84
CA THR A 86 9.07 -22.18 -6.41
C THR A 86 8.10 -22.83 -7.39
N ALA A 87 8.63 -23.51 -8.41
CA ALA A 87 7.86 -24.33 -9.34
C ALA A 87 7.96 -25.81 -8.95
N THR A 88 6.93 -26.60 -9.28
CA THR A 88 6.90 -28.05 -9.10
C THR A 88 6.41 -28.73 -10.38
N ASP A 89 7.07 -29.80 -10.81
CA ASP A 89 6.70 -30.58 -12.01
C ASP A 89 5.78 -31.76 -11.69
N GLY A 90 5.36 -32.48 -12.74
CA GLY A 90 4.53 -33.69 -12.60
C GLY A 90 5.21 -34.86 -11.87
N LYS A 91 6.54 -34.82 -11.69
CA LYS A 91 7.32 -35.79 -10.92
C LYS A 91 7.55 -35.37 -9.47
N LYS A 92 6.94 -34.26 -9.04
CA LYS A 92 7.10 -33.64 -7.71
C LYS A 92 8.52 -33.13 -7.44
N GLN A 93 9.30 -32.86 -8.48
CA GLN A 93 10.58 -32.15 -8.36
C GLN A 93 10.29 -30.65 -8.23
N THR A 94 11.02 -29.97 -7.35
CA THR A 94 10.88 -28.53 -7.11
C THR A 94 12.07 -27.79 -7.71
N SER A 95 11.83 -26.61 -8.28
CA SER A 95 12.89 -25.72 -8.74
C SER A 95 13.72 -25.16 -7.57
N GLU A 96 14.83 -24.50 -7.89
CA GLU A 96 15.39 -23.49 -6.99
C GLU A 96 14.36 -22.39 -6.70
N VAL A 97 14.57 -21.66 -5.59
CA VAL A 97 13.74 -20.51 -5.24
C VAL A 97 13.97 -19.38 -6.26
N SER A 98 12.92 -18.64 -6.62
CA SER A 98 13.05 -17.40 -7.37
C SER A 98 13.99 -16.39 -6.68
N GLU A 99 14.30 -15.30 -7.37
CA GLU A 99 14.74 -14.10 -6.65
C GLU A 99 13.75 -13.72 -5.55
N ILE A 100 14.24 -13.08 -4.49
CA ILE A 100 13.40 -12.58 -3.40
C ILE A 100 13.11 -11.11 -3.69
N PHE A 101 11.85 -10.80 -3.96
CA PHE A 101 11.41 -9.43 -4.13
C PHE A 101 10.87 -8.89 -2.81
N LYS A 102 11.20 -7.63 -2.51
CA LYS A 102 10.61 -6.88 -1.39
C LYS A 102 9.49 -5.98 -1.92
N PHE A 103 8.42 -5.80 -1.15
CA PHE A 103 7.46 -4.71 -1.37
C PHE A 103 7.04 -4.11 -0.02
N THR A 104 6.54 -2.88 -0.04
CA THR A 104 6.02 -2.21 1.15
C THR A 104 4.53 -1.93 0.96
N LEU A 105 3.70 -2.44 1.87
CA LEU A 105 2.26 -2.18 1.89
C LEU A 105 1.95 -1.00 2.80
N VAL A 106 1.33 0.03 2.25
CA VAL A 106 1.04 1.29 2.94
C VAL A 106 -0.48 1.49 2.95
N ALA A 107 -1.03 1.83 4.12
CA ALA A 107 -2.38 2.32 4.18
C ALA A 107 -2.42 3.71 3.53
N LEU A 108 -3.31 3.93 2.57
CA LEU A 108 -3.62 5.29 2.14
C LEU A 108 -4.08 6.02 3.39
N GLY A 109 -3.30 7.00 3.83
CA GLY A 109 -3.75 7.91 4.88
C GLY A 109 -5.08 8.48 4.39
N LYS A 110 -6.13 8.40 5.21
CA LYS A 110 -7.35 9.12 4.88
C LYS A 110 -6.91 10.57 4.64
N THR A 111 -7.04 11.08 3.43
CA THR A 111 -7.40 12.47 3.27
C THR A 111 -8.72 12.56 4.02
N GLN A 112 -8.64 12.85 5.32
CA GLN A 112 -9.75 13.49 5.99
C GLN A 112 -9.99 14.70 5.11
N GLU A 113 -11.16 14.78 4.50
CA GLU A 113 -11.59 16.04 3.91
C GLU A 113 -11.46 17.03 5.05
N MET A 114 -10.40 17.84 5.04
CA MET A 114 -10.20 18.86 6.06
C MET A 114 -11.41 19.77 5.92
N LEU A 115 -12.38 19.59 6.81
CA LEU A 115 -13.62 20.33 6.76
C LEU A 115 -13.24 21.78 7.03
N LEU A 116 -13.48 22.64 6.05
CA LEU A 116 -13.49 24.09 6.23
C LEU A 116 -14.74 24.59 5.52
N GLU A 117 -15.75 24.90 6.31
CA GLU A 117 -17.00 25.46 5.81
C GLU A 117 -17.10 26.90 6.29
N ILE A 118 -17.35 27.82 5.35
CA ILE A 118 -17.66 29.21 5.67
C ILE A 118 -19.18 29.34 5.70
N GLU A 119 -19.72 29.50 6.90
CA GLU A 119 -21.17 29.61 7.11
C GLU A 119 -21.67 31.00 6.75
N ALA A 120 -20.89 32.04 7.06
CA ALA A 120 -21.26 33.42 6.77
C ALA A 120 -20.03 34.32 6.63
N THR A 121 -20.19 35.33 5.77
CA THR A 121 -19.31 36.49 5.71
C THR A 121 -20.15 37.74 5.90
N GLN A 122 -19.80 38.58 6.86
CA GLN A 122 -20.50 39.84 7.12
C GLN A 122 -19.52 41.01 7.08
N LEU A 123 -19.86 42.04 6.33
CA LEU A 123 -19.05 43.26 6.26
C LEU A 123 -19.45 44.23 7.38
N HIS A 124 -18.47 44.62 8.19
CA HIS A 124 -18.56 45.63 9.23
C HIS A 124 -17.63 46.79 8.90
N GLY A 125 -18.15 47.84 8.25
CA GLY A 125 -17.33 48.96 7.78
C GLY A 125 -16.28 48.51 6.76
N HIS A 126 -14.99 48.62 7.12
CA HIS A 126 -13.87 48.15 6.30
C HIS A 126 -13.45 46.70 6.60
N VAL A 127 -14.07 45.97 7.52
CA VAL A 127 -13.61 44.64 7.93
C VAL A 127 -14.65 43.58 7.62
N ALA A 128 -14.25 42.40 7.14
CA ALA A 128 -15.13 41.25 7.01
C ALA A 128 -15.02 40.33 8.24
N GLU A 129 -16.16 39.99 8.85
CA GLU A 129 -16.29 38.90 9.80
C GLU A 129 -16.57 37.60 9.03
N ILE A 130 -15.78 36.57 9.32
CA ILE A 130 -15.87 35.24 8.75
C ILE A 130 -16.26 34.28 9.88
N LEU A 131 -17.38 33.59 9.67
CA LEU A 131 -17.88 32.53 10.56
C LEU A 131 -17.79 31.20 9.82
N GLY A 132 -17.36 30.16 10.51
CA GLY A 132 -17.25 28.85 9.90
C GLY A 132 -17.00 27.75 10.90
N HIS A 133 -16.89 26.53 10.36
CA HIS A 133 -16.54 25.34 11.10
C HIS A 133 -15.32 24.66 10.46
N THR A 134 -14.43 24.16 11.31
CA THR A 134 -13.28 23.33 10.96
C THR A 134 -13.31 22.02 11.73
N GLU A 135 -12.35 21.12 11.48
CA GLU A 135 -12.14 19.96 12.34
C GLU A 135 -11.78 20.39 13.78
N PRO A 136 -12.35 19.74 14.83
CA PRO A 136 -11.93 19.92 16.22
C PRO A 136 -10.41 19.83 16.40
N GLY A 137 -9.82 20.89 16.95
CA GLY A 137 -8.38 20.95 17.21
C GLY A 137 -7.52 21.35 16.01
N ALA A 138 -8.11 21.72 14.87
CA ALA A 138 -7.38 22.30 13.75
C ALA A 138 -6.84 23.70 14.09
N ALA A 139 -5.65 24.00 13.56
CA ALA A 139 -5.11 25.36 13.54
C ALA A 139 -5.49 26.03 12.22
N LEU A 140 -6.12 27.20 12.28
CA LEU A 140 -6.54 27.96 11.11
C LEU A 140 -5.62 29.16 10.90
N ILE A 141 -5.26 29.41 9.64
CA ILE A 141 -4.50 30.58 9.21
C ILE A 141 -5.29 31.23 8.07
N VAL A 142 -5.63 32.51 8.23
CA VAL A 142 -6.31 33.32 7.20
C VAL A 142 -5.36 34.45 6.82
N ASN A 143 -4.95 34.51 5.54
CA ASN A 143 -4.01 35.53 5.03
C ASN A 143 -2.71 35.69 5.84
N GLY A 144 -2.19 34.59 6.41
CA GLY A 144 -0.98 34.61 7.23
C GLY A 144 -1.19 34.96 8.71
N GLN A 145 -2.42 35.30 9.12
CA GLN A 145 -2.80 35.49 10.52
C GLN A 145 -3.41 34.21 11.09
N SER A 146 -2.89 33.77 12.23
CA SER A 146 -3.49 32.66 12.98
C SER A 146 -4.88 33.08 13.52
N VAL A 147 -5.87 32.20 13.44
CA VAL A 147 -7.19 32.40 14.06
C VAL A 147 -7.15 31.82 15.48
N PRO A 148 -7.03 32.63 16.54
CA PRO A 148 -6.76 32.13 17.88
C PRO A 148 -7.97 31.47 18.56
N ASN A 149 -9.18 31.66 18.04
CA ASN A 149 -10.43 31.28 18.71
C ASN A 149 -11.20 30.21 17.90
N VAL A 150 -10.59 29.06 17.68
CA VAL A 150 -11.29 27.85 17.22
C VAL A 150 -11.81 27.10 18.44
N ALA A 151 -13.12 26.91 18.53
CA ALA A 151 -13.78 26.21 19.63
C ALA A 151 -13.49 24.69 19.57
N PRO A 152 -13.68 23.95 20.68
CA PRO A 152 -13.45 22.49 20.72
C PRO A 152 -14.32 21.68 19.75
N ASP A 153 -15.44 22.22 19.29
CA ASP A 153 -16.32 21.64 18.27
C ASP A 153 -15.97 22.09 16.84
N GLY A 154 -14.91 22.88 16.69
CA GLY A 154 -14.42 23.37 15.40
C GLY A 154 -15.04 24.69 14.94
N ALA A 155 -15.99 25.27 15.68
CA ALA A 155 -16.54 26.58 15.31
C ALA A 155 -15.46 27.67 15.40
N PHE A 156 -15.40 28.59 14.45
CA PHE A 156 -14.50 29.72 14.52
C PHE A 156 -15.15 31.03 14.06
N ARG A 157 -14.55 32.13 14.54
CA ARG A 157 -14.86 33.50 14.12
C ARG A 157 -13.55 34.23 13.88
N HIS A 158 -13.44 34.89 12.74
CA HIS A 158 -12.27 35.69 12.38
C HIS A 158 -12.70 37.02 11.76
N PHE A 159 -11.94 38.07 12.03
CA PHE A 159 -12.09 39.38 11.40
C PHE A 159 -10.89 39.63 10.51
N THR A 160 -11.12 39.97 9.24
CA THR A 160 -10.02 40.30 8.32
C THR A 160 -9.31 41.59 8.75
N GLU A 161 -8.15 41.84 8.14
CA GLU A 161 -7.61 43.19 8.11
C GLU A 161 -8.58 44.14 7.37
N PRO A 162 -8.52 45.46 7.64
CA PRO A 162 -9.30 46.44 6.89
C PRO A 162 -9.06 46.30 5.39
N LEU A 163 -10.16 46.24 4.64
CA LEU A 163 -10.21 46.24 3.19
C LEU A 163 -10.06 47.69 2.73
N ASP A 164 -9.00 47.97 1.98
CA ASP A 164 -8.74 49.27 1.35
C ASP A 164 -9.71 49.60 0.21
#